data_AF-F2J4W6-F1
#
_entry.id   AF-F2J4W6-F1
#
_cell.length_a   1.000
_cell.length_b   1.000
_cell.length_c   1.000
_cell.angle_alpha   90.00
_cell.angle_beta   90.00
_cell.angle_gamma   90.00
#
_symmetry.space_group_name_H-M   'P 1'
#
loop_
_entity.id
_entity.type
_entity.pdbx_description
1 polymer ?
#
loop_
_entity_poly.entity_id
_entity_poly.type
_entity_poly.pdbx_seq_one_letter_code
_entity_poly.pdbx_strand_id
1 'polypeptide(L)'
;MKLRIYEAQLYNKWVRLLLDTGEPNVTGFSDAWADARYVEVKAESIEQAARLLARDYPSEAGFVISGIEELPNSNEPRIKVVK
;
A
#
# COMPACT_ATOMS: atom_id res chain seq x y z
N MET A 1 3.11 -3.33 25.23
CA MET A 1 3.52 -2.49 24.08
C MET A 1 2.28 -1.84 23.50
N LYS A 2 2.39 -0.60 22.98
CA LYS A 2 1.24 0.16 22.47
C LYS A 2 1.18 0.04 20.95
N LEU A 3 0.10 -0.54 20.43
CA LEU A 3 -0.15 -0.62 18.99
C LEU A 3 -0.59 0.75 18.45
N ARG A 4 -0.13 1.07 17.25
CA ARG A 4 -0.50 2.24 16.46
C ARG A 4 -0.97 1.78 15.08
N ILE A 5 -1.72 2.64 14.39
CA ILE A 5 -2.14 2.37 13.02
C ILE A 5 -1.16 3.10 12.10
N TYR A 6 -0.62 2.38 11.13
CA TYR A 6 0.18 2.94 10.05
C TYR A 6 -0.58 2.77 8.75
N GLU A 7 -0.57 3.78 7.89
CA GLU A 7 -1.09 3.71 6.54
C GLU A 7 0.07 3.69 5.56
N ALA A 8 0.04 2.73 4.64
CA ALA A 8 0.99 2.64 3.56
C ALA A 8 0.32 2.95 2.23
N GLN A 9 0.99 3.77 1.42
CA GLN A 9 0.65 3.92 0.02
C GLN A 9 1.43 2.89 -0.78
N LEU A 10 0.73 2.06 -1.55
CA LEU A 10 1.37 1.03 -2.38
C LEU A 10 0.61 0.74 -3.68
N TYR A 11 1.34 0.28 -4.69
CA TYR A 11 0.82 -0.14 -6.00
C TYR A 11 1.62 -1.33 -6.51
N ASN A 12 1.15 -2.00 -7.56
CA ASN A 12 1.87 -3.06 -8.26
C ASN A 12 2.43 -2.52 -9.58
N LYS A 13 3.75 -2.39 -9.66
CA LYS A 13 4.45 -1.81 -10.83
C LYS A 13 4.31 -2.66 -12.09
N TRP A 14 4.13 -3.98 -11.94
CA TRP A 14 3.98 -4.89 -13.08
C TRP A 14 2.57 -4.83 -13.65
N VAL A 15 1.55 -4.74 -12.80
CA VAL A 15 0.18 -4.47 -13.24
C VAL A 15 0.13 -3.15 -14.00
N ARG A 16 0.71 -2.07 -13.43
CA ARG A 16 0.79 -0.76 -14.11
C ARG A 16 1.46 -0.86 -15.46
N LEU A 17 2.65 -1.48 -15.52
CA LEU A 17 3.39 -1.63 -16.77
C LEU A 17 2.57 -2.35 -17.85
N LEU A 18 1.93 -3.48 -17.52
CA LEU A 18 1.16 -4.26 -18.49
C LEU A 18 -0.04 -3.47 -19.02
N LEU A 19 -0.76 -2.75 -18.16
CA LEU A 19 -1.86 -1.89 -18.60
C LEU A 19 -1.36 -0.72 -19.46
N ASP A 20 -0.27 -0.07 -19.07
CA ASP A 20 0.32 1.04 -19.82
C ASP A 20 0.80 0.60 -21.21
N THR A 21 1.28 -0.64 -21.35
CA THR A 21 1.69 -1.22 -22.65
C THR A 21 0.54 -1.85 -23.43
N GLY A 22 -0.66 -1.96 -22.86
CA GLY A 22 -1.81 -2.64 -23.47
C GLY A 22 -1.69 -4.17 -23.50
N GLU A 23 -0.76 -4.73 -22.73
CA GLU A 23 -0.54 -6.17 -22.61
C GLU A 23 -1.53 -6.78 -21.61
N PRO A 24 -1.94 -8.05 -21.78
CA PRO A 24 -2.80 -8.71 -20.81
C PRO A 24 -2.18 -8.75 -19.41
N ASN A 25 -2.97 -8.42 -18.39
CA ASN A 25 -2.53 -8.56 -17.00
C ASN A 25 -2.42 -10.04 -16.61
N VAL A 26 -1.18 -10.54 -16.59
CA VAL A 26 -0.83 -11.93 -16.23
C VAL A 26 -0.27 -12.08 -14.81
N THR A 27 -0.33 -11.02 -13.99
CA THR A 27 0.29 -11.01 -12.66
C THR A 27 -0.48 -11.83 -11.61
N GLY A 28 -1.74 -12.19 -11.89
CA GLY A 28 -2.65 -12.79 -10.92
C GLY A 28 -3.29 -11.80 -9.95
N PHE A 29 -2.95 -10.50 -10.04
CA PHE A 29 -3.57 -9.43 -9.28
C PHE A 29 -4.58 -8.66 -10.14
N SER A 30 -5.60 -8.08 -9.51
CA SER A 30 -6.56 -7.20 -10.20
C SER A 30 -5.87 -5.98 -10.80
N ASP A 31 -6.35 -5.53 -11.97
CA ASP A 31 -5.95 -4.29 -12.64
C ASP A 31 -5.97 -3.07 -11.72
N ALA A 32 -6.85 -3.07 -10.71
CA ALA A 32 -6.96 -2.01 -9.70
C ALA A 32 -5.71 -1.83 -8.83
N TRP A 33 -4.72 -2.72 -8.94
CA TRP A 33 -3.41 -2.58 -8.32
C TRP A 33 -2.40 -1.78 -9.16
N ALA A 34 -2.72 -1.39 -10.40
CA ALA A 34 -1.90 -0.43 -11.14
C ALA A 34 -1.86 0.94 -10.45
N ASP A 35 -2.97 1.34 -9.82
CA ASP A 35 -3.10 2.59 -9.09
C ASP A 35 -2.62 2.48 -7.64
N ALA A 36 -2.20 3.62 -7.08
CA ALA A 36 -1.83 3.70 -5.69
C ALA A 36 -3.05 3.46 -4.78
N ARG A 37 -2.86 2.60 -3.78
CA ARG A 37 -3.86 2.27 -2.76
C ARG A 37 -3.29 2.52 -1.38
N TYR A 38 -4.16 2.82 -0.45
CA TYR A 38 -3.83 2.98 0.95
C TYR A 38 -4.22 1.72 1.72
N VAL A 39 -3.27 1.17 2.48
CA VAL A 39 -3.47 -0.03 3.32
C VAL A 39 -3.05 0.29 4.73
N GLU A 40 -3.94 0.02 5.69
CA GLU A 40 -3.66 0.19 7.11
C GLU A 40 -3.08 -1.08 7.73
N VAL A 41 -2.10 -0.93 8.62
CA VAL A 41 -1.53 -2.00 9.41
C VAL A 41 -1.37 -1.56 10.87
N LYS A 42 -1.69 -2.47 11.80
CA LYS A 42 -1.42 -2.24 13.22
C LYS A 42 -0.02 -2.74 13.55
N ALA A 43 0.81 -1.86 14.09
CA ALA A 43 2.17 -2.19 14.48
C ALA A 43 2.62 -1.36 15.70
N GLU A 44 3.69 -1.81 16.34
CA GLU A 44 4.33 -1.15 17.48
C GLU A 44 5.28 -0.03 17.04
N SER A 45 5.81 -0.11 15.82
CA SER A 45 6.69 0.88 15.22
C SER A 45 6.57 0.88 13.69
N ILE A 46 7.10 1.93 13.04
CA ILE A 46 7.13 2.04 11.58
C ILE A 46 7.97 0.92 10.94
N GLU A 47 9.05 0.48 11.59
CA GLU A 47 9.87 -0.63 11.11
C GLU A 47 9.11 -1.96 11.18
N GLN A 48 8.29 -2.16 12.21
CA GLN A 48 7.43 -3.33 12.28
C GLN A 48 6.31 -3.25 11.24
N ALA A 49 5.71 -2.09 11.02
CA ALA A 49 4.74 -1.87 9.96
C ALA A 49 5.35 -2.21 8.58
N ALA A 50 6.54 -1.70 8.29
CA ALA A 50 7.26 -1.99 7.05
C ALA A 50 7.52 -3.49 6.85
N ARG A 51 7.92 -4.21 7.91
CA ARG A 51 8.10 -5.68 7.84
C ARG A 51 6.80 -6.42 7.56
N LEU A 52 5.70 -6.02 8.20
CA LEU A 52 4.38 -6.63 7.98
C LEU A 52 3.90 -6.36 6.54
N LEU A 53 4.05 -5.13 6.06
CA LEU A 53 3.69 -4.75 4.70
C LEU A 53 4.56 -5.46 3.66
N ALA A 54 5.87 -5.59 3.88
CA ALA A 54 6.75 -6.31 2.97
C ALA A 54 6.43 -7.82 2.91
N ARG A 55 5.93 -8.41 4.00
CA ARG A 55 5.45 -9.79 4.02
C ARG A 55 4.17 -9.95 3.19
N ASP A 56 3.22 -9.03 3.33
CA ASP A 56 1.90 -9.13 2.70
C ASP A 56 1.90 -8.61 1.25
N TYR A 57 2.81 -7.70 0.93
CA TYR A 57 3.00 -7.04 -0.36
C TYR A 57 4.48 -7.14 -0.80
N PRO A 58 4.95 -8.34 -1.16
CA PRO A 58 6.35 -8.57 -1.46
C PRO A 58 6.79 -7.86 -2.75
N SER A 59 8.00 -7.29 -2.71
CA SER A 59 8.57 -6.57 -3.86
C SER A 59 8.81 -7.47 -5.07
N GLU A 60 9.05 -8.76 -4.81
CA GLU A 60 9.22 -9.85 -5.76
C GLU A 60 7.92 -10.21 -6.50
N ALA A 61 6.76 -9.77 -5.99
CA ALA A 61 5.47 -9.88 -6.67
C ALA A 61 5.08 -8.57 -7.39
N GLY A 62 6.00 -7.60 -7.45
CA GLY A 62 5.80 -6.33 -8.14
C GLY A 62 5.25 -5.20 -7.26
N PHE A 63 5.01 -5.42 -5.98
CA PHE A 63 4.54 -4.36 -5.09
C PHE A 63 5.62 -3.32 -4.79
N VAL A 64 5.19 -2.06 -4.76
CA VAL A 64 6.01 -0.91 -4.41
C VAL A 64 5.30 -0.15 -3.30
N ILE A 65 5.96 -0.04 -2.15
CA ILE A 65 5.51 0.81 -1.04
C ILE A 65 6.17 2.18 -1.24
N SER A 66 5.37 3.21 -1.56
CA SER A 66 5.86 4.57 -1.83
C SER A 66 5.93 5.44 -0.56
N GLY A 67 5.23 5.06 0.51
CA GLY A 67 5.29 5.75 1.79
C GLY A 67 4.57 4.97 2.87
N ILE A 68 4.99 5.18 4.13
CA ILE A 68 4.34 4.67 5.33
C ILE A 68 4.24 5.84 6.30
N GLU A 69 3.04 6.14 6.78
CA GLU A 69 2.81 7.18 7.79
C GLU A 69 2.04 6.61 8.99
N GLU A 70 2.33 7.13 10.18
CA GLU A 70 1.52 6.82 11.36
C GLU A 70 0.22 7.62 11.31
N LEU A 71 -0.91 6.94 11.40
CA LEU A 71 -2.19 7.63 11.50
C LEU A 71 -2.42 8.10 12.95
N PRO A 72 -2.87 9.35 13.14
CA PRO A 72 -3.28 9.81 14.46
C PRO A 72 -4.42 8.94 14.98
N ASN A 73 -4.40 8.60 16.26
CA ASN A 73 -5.51 7.88 16.89
C ASN A 73 -6.79 8.70 16.71
N SER A 74 -7.72 8.17 15.91
CA SER A 74 -8.98 8.75 15.49
C SER A 74 -9.67 9.58 16.57
N ASN A 75 -9.51 10.90 16.49
CA ASN A 75 -10.55 11.86 16.85
C ASN A 75 -10.70 12.99 15.82
N GLU A 76 -10.05 12.88 14.65
CA GLU A 76 -10.15 13.87 13.59
C GLU A 76 -10.53 13.23 12.24
N PRO A 77 -11.57 13.72 11.55
CA PRO A 77 -11.94 13.23 10.24
C PRO A 77 -10.90 13.65 9.19
N ARG A 78 -10.32 12.69 8.48
CA ARG A 78 -9.51 12.96 7.29
C ARG A 78 -10.44 13.43 6.17
N ILE A 79 -10.43 14.74 5.88
CA ILE A 79 -11.10 15.30 4.70
C ILE A 79 -10.42 14.68 3.48
N LYS A 80 -11.12 13.78 2.79
CA LYS A 80 -10.69 13.27 1.48
C LYS A 80 -10.79 14.42 0.47
N VAL A 81 -9.69 15.13 0.24
CA VAL A 81 -9.60 16.06 -0.89
C VAL A 81 -9.37 15.21 -2.14
N VAL A 82 -10.46 14.82 -2.79
CA VAL A 82 -10.44 14.35 -4.18
C VAL A 82 -10.40 15.60 -5.06
N LYS A 83 -9.31 15.76 -5.81
CA LYS A 83 -9.19 16.73 -6.90
C LYS A 83 -9.21 15.99 -8.22
#